data_AF-A0AAD2JHA0-F1
#
_entry.id   AF-A0AAD2JHA0-F1
#
_cell.length_a   1.000
_cell.length_b   1.000
_cell.length_c   1.000
_cell.angle_alpha   90.00
_cell.angle_beta   90.00
_cell.angle_gamma   90.00
#
_symmetry.space_group_name_H-M   'P 1'
#
loop_
_entity.id
_entity.type
_entity.pdbx_description
1 polymer ?
#
loop_
_entity_poly.entity_id
_entity_poly.type
_entity_poly.pdbx_seq_one_letter_code
_entity_poly.pdbx_strand_id
1 'polypeptide(L)'
;MAKFSSFLLICCLTFLLLLVSSNTTNAESAIDAKRKEILTRRDSHKRRITALIKHMRSQLADHSAGVKVMEEKEKADLERRLALYVQKVDSMKEYVDDEEVETTMAREESQKKHRANYKEKIIAEARRLEEEKEKKSEDANYGSDDL
;
A
#
# COMPACT_ATOMS: atom_id res chain seq x y z
N MET A 1 15.79 52.63 -20.02
CA MET A 1 14.82 51.52 -19.92
C MET A 1 15.47 50.12 -19.77
N ALA A 2 16.70 49.87 -20.25
CA ALA A 2 17.35 48.56 -20.13
C ALA A 2 17.59 48.04 -18.68
N LYS A 3 17.84 48.93 -17.71
CA LYS A 3 18.15 48.55 -16.32
C LYS A 3 16.98 47.90 -15.56
N PHE A 4 15.73 48.22 -15.92
CA PHE A 4 14.54 47.61 -15.30
C PHE A 4 14.32 46.18 -15.77
N SER A 5 14.66 45.87 -17.03
CA SER A 5 14.55 44.51 -17.58
C SER A 5 15.55 43.55 -16.93
N SER A 6 16.78 44.02 -16.68
CA SER A 6 17.80 43.22 -15.97
C SER A 6 17.39 42.90 -14.53
N PHE A 7 16.76 43.84 -13.82
CA PHE A 7 16.30 43.63 -12.45
C PHE A 7 15.15 42.60 -12.36
N LEU A 8 14.24 42.64 -13.33
CA LEU A 8 13.11 41.71 -13.40
C LEU A 8 13.57 40.27 -13.74
N LEU A 9 14.55 40.13 -14.64
CA LEU A 9 15.19 38.86 -14.94
C LEU A 9 15.91 38.25 -13.73
N ILE A 10 16.64 39.06 -12.96
CA ILE A 10 17.33 38.60 -11.74
C ILE A 10 16.31 38.14 -10.69
N CYS A 11 15.24 38.91 -10.46
CA CYS A 11 14.16 38.50 -9.55
C CYS A 11 13.50 37.19 -9.99
N CYS A 12 13.19 37.03 -11.28
CA CYS A 12 12.63 35.77 -11.81
C CYS A 12 13.57 34.59 -11.62
N LEU A 13 14.87 34.76 -11.89
CA LEU A 13 15.87 33.70 -11.70
C LEU A 13 16.01 33.29 -10.23
N THR A 14 16.06 34.26 -9.31
CA THR A 14 16.12 33.97 -7.88
C THR A 14 14.84 33.30 -7.36
N PHE A 15 13.68 33.69 -7.89
CA PHE A 15 12.40 33.08 -7.52
C PHE A 15 12.28 31.64 -8.04
N LEU A 16 12.73 31.38 -9.27
CA LEU A 16 12.80 30.03 -9.84
C LEU A 16 13.78 29.15 -9.05
N LEU A 17 14.95 29.67 -8.67
CA LEU A 17 15.89 28.96 -7.81
C LEU A 17 15.28 28.63 -6.45
N LEU A 18 14.60 29.58 -5.81
CA LEU A 18 13.91 29.35 -4.54
C LEU A 18 12.79 28.29 -4.65
N LEU A 19 12.00 28.31 -5.73
CA LEU A 19 10.96 27.32 -5.99
C LEU A 19 11.54 25.91 -6.22
N VAL A 20 12.65 25.80 -6.96
CA VAL A 20 13.31 24.52 -7.20
C VAL A 20 13.93 23.97 -5.90
N SER A 21 14.59 24.82 -5.12
CA SER A 21 15.17 24.42 -3.82
C SER A 21 14.12 23.99 -2.80
N SER A 22 12.97 24.65 -2.72
CA SER A 22 11.92 24.29 -1.77
C SER A 22 11.14 23.03 -2.17
N ASN A 23 10.96 22.75 -3.45
CA ASN A 23 10.35 21.50 -3.90
C ASN A 23 11.25 20.28 -3.72
N THR A 24 12.57 20.44 -3.88
CA THR A 24 13.53 19.34 -3.73
C THR A 24 13.70 18.90 -2.28
N THR A 25 13.80 19.84 -1.33
CA THR A 25 13.90 19.51 0.11
C THR A 25 12.63 18.81 0.64
N ASN A 26 11.47 19.23 0.17
CA ASN A 26 10.20 18.61 0.57
C ASN A 26 10.07 17.19 0.00
N ALA A 27 10.50 16.96 -1.25
CA ALA A 27 10.50 15.65 -1.88
C ALA A 27 11.46 14.67 -1.19
N GLU A 28 12.67 15.12 -0.84
CA GLU A 28 13.67 14.33 -0.13
C GLU A 28 13.16 13.91 1.26
N SER A 29 12.57 14.85 2.02
CA SER A 29 11.97 14.55 3.33
C SER A 29 10.81 13.53 3.25
N ALA A 30 10.03 13.54 2.16
CA ALA A 30 8.94 12.60 1.97
C ALA A 30 9.44 11.19 1.61
N ILE A 31 10.53 11.09 0.86
CA ILE A 31 11.17 9.82 0.52
C ILE A 31 11.76 9.18 1.79
N ASP A 32 12.46 9.95 2.62
CA ASP A 32 13.02 9.47 3.88
C ASP A 32 11.94 9.01 4.87
N ALA A 33 10.83 9.75 4.94
CA ALA A 33 9.68 9.34 5.74
C ALA A 33 9.10 7.99 5.28
N LYS A 34 8.94 7.79 3.96
CA LYS A 34 8.49 6.51 3.37
C LYS A 34 9.50 5.39 3.63
N ARG A 35 10.80 5.65 3.49
CA ARG A 35 11.88 4.68 3.81
C ARG A 35 11.76 4.21 5.25
N LYS A 36 11.67 5.16 6.20
CA LYS A 36 11.50 4.86 7.63
C LYS A 36 10.22 4.06 7.91
N GLU A 37 9.13 4.41 7.25
CA GLU A 37 7.86 3.69 7.38
C GLU A 37 7.98 2.24 6.88
N ILE A 38 8.60 2.00 5.72
CA ILE A 38 8.82 0.65 5.16
C ILE A 38 9.65 -0.19 6.13
N LEU A 39 10.75 0.35 6.66
CA LEU A 39 11.59 -0.34 7.63
C LEU A 39 10.81 -0.66 8.92
N THR A 40 10.07 0.30 9.45
CA THR A 40 9.27 0.11 10.67
C THR A 40 8.20 -0.97 10.49
N ARG A 41 7.52 -0.98 9.33
CA ARG A 41 6.53 -2.01 8.99
C ARG A 41 7.17 -3.39 8.89
N ARG A 42 8.36 -3.48 8.27
CA ARG A 42 9.11 -4.73 8.14
C ARG A 42 9.50 -5.29 9.51
N ASP A 43 10.04 -4.44 10.40
CA ASP A 43 10.41 -4.84 11.76
C ASP A 43 9.21 -5.33 12.57
N SER A 44 8.10 -4.59 12.49
CA SER A 44 6.84 -5.00 13.11
C SER A 44 6.36 -6.36 12.56
N HIS A 45 6.45 -6.58 11.25
CA HIS A 45 6.11 -7.85 10.62
C HIS A 45 7.01 -8.99 11.10
N LYS A 46 8.33 -8.78 11.17
CA LYS A 46 9.30 -9.77 11.67
C LYS A 46 8.99 -10.15 13.12
N ARG A 47 8.70 -9.18 14.00
CA ARG A 47 8.29 -9.42 15.39
C ARG A 47 7.01 -10.25 15.48
N ARG A 48 6.00 -9.93 14.66
CA ARG A 48 4.74 -10.69 14.62
C ARG A 48 4.94 -12.14 14.19
N ILE A 49 5.75 -12.40 13.14
CA ILE A 49 6.04 -13.76 12.70
C ILE A 49 6.83 -14.50 13.79
N THR A 50 7.80 -13.85 14.43
CA THR A 50 8.58 -14.45 15.52
C THR A 50 7.69 -14.87 16.70
N ALA A 51 6.72 -14.03 17.07
CA ALA A 51 5.74 -14.37 18.10
C ALA A 51 4.89 -15.57 17.70
N LEU A 52 4.47 -15.66 16.43
CA LEU A 52 3.72 -16.79 15.90
C LEU A 52 4.53 -18.09 15.93
N ILE A 53 5.80 -18.04 15.53
CA ILE A 53 6.75 -19.16 15.62
C ILE A 53 6.84 -19.66 17.07
N LYS A 54 7.01 -18.74 18.02
CA LYS A 54 7.08 -19.10 19.46
C LYS A 54 5.81 -19.80 19.92
N HIS A 55 4.64 -19.28 19.54
CA HIS A 55 3.36 -19.88 19.87
C HIS A 55 3.19 -21.28 19.27
N MET A 56 3.52 -21.47 17.98
CA MET A 56 3.46 -22.78 17.32
C MET A 56 4.40 -23.80 17.96
N ARG A 57 5.62 -23.38 18.33
CA ARG A 57 6.56 -24.24 19.07
C ARG A 57 6.01 -24.65 20.42
N SER A 58 5.34 -23.73 21.14
CA SER A 58 4.68 -24.05 22.40
C SER A 58 3.60 -25.12 22.21
N GLN A 59 2.76 -24.99 21.18
CA GLN A 59 1.71 -25.98 20.89
C GLN A 59 2.27 -27.37 20.58
N LEU A 60 3.37 -27.44 19.81
CA LEU A 60 4.06 -28.71 19.55
C LEU A 60 4.68 -29.29 20.82
N ALA A 61 5.22 -28.45 21.70
CA ALA A 61 5.76 -28.87 22.99
C ALA A 61 4.65 -29.42 23.90
N ASP A 62 3.52 -28.73 24.02
CA ASP A 62 2.35 -29.15 24.80
C ASP A 62 1.79 -30.49 24.30
N HIS A 63 1.82 -30.70 22.98
CA HIS A 63 1.46 -31.96 22.35
C HIS A 63 2.44 -33.08 22.71
N SER A 64 3.74 -32.83 22.59
CA SER A 64 4.77 -33.82 22.95
C SER A 64 4.75 -34.19 24.44
N ALA A 65 4.35 -33.26 25.30
CA ALA A 65 4.19 -33.46 26.74
C ALA A 65 2.85 -34.13 27.12
N GLY A 66 1.96 -34.38 26.16
CA GLY A 66 0.63 -34.95 26.40
C GLY A 66 -0.37 -34.00 27.07
N VAL A 67 -0.01 -32.72 27.25
CA VAL A 67 -0.87 -31.69 27.85
C VAL A 67 -2.01 -31.32 26.89
N LYS A 68 -1.73 -31.29 25.58
CA LYS A 68 -2.73 -31.04 24.54
C LYS A 68 -2.51 -31.96 23.35
N VAL A 69 -3.30 -33.03 23.27
CA VAL A 69 -3.20 -33.96 22.15
C VAL A 69 -3.83 -33.34 20.90
N MET A 70 -3.12 -33.45 19.78
CA MET A 70 -3.53 -33.00 18.45
C MET A 70 -3.52 -34.25 17.56
N GLU A 71 -4.31 -34.25 16.49
CA GLU A 71 -4.22 -35.33 15.51
C GLU A 71 -2.87 -35.26 14.77
N GLU A 72 -2.36 -36.41 14.31
CA GLU A 72 -1.09 -36.45 13.57
C GLU A 72 -1.12 -35.56 12.31
N LYS A 73 -2.28 -35.45 11.66
CA LYS A 73 -2.47 -34.55 10.52
C LYS A 73 -2.33 -33.08 10.93
N GLU A 74 -2.96 -32.68 12.04
CA GLU A 74 -2.90 -31.31 12.55
C GLU A 74 -1.48 -30.94 12.98
N LYS A 75 -0.79 -31.88 13.65
CA LYS A 75 0.62 -31.74 14.03
C LYS A 75 1.51 -31.56 12.79
N ALA A 76 1.37 -32.42 11.78
CA ALA A 76 2.15 -32.33 10.55
C ALA A 76 1.90 -31.01 9.80
N ASP A 77 0.65 -30.54 9.75
CA ASP A 77 0.31 -29.25 9.15
C ASP A 77 0.89 -28.08 9.96
N LEU A 78 0.89 -28.17 11.30
CA LEU A 78 1.49 -27.18 12.18
C LEU A 78 3.02 -27.11 12.02
N GLU A 79 3.69 -28.27 11.94
CA GLU A 79 5.13 -28.38 11.68
C GLU A 79 5.50 -27.80 10.31
N ARG A 80 4.72 -28.12 9.27
CA ARG A 80 4.91 -27.54 7.93
C ARG A 80 4.78 -26.02 7.96
N ARG A 81 3.74 -25.49 8.64
CA ARG A 81 3.55 -24.04 8.78
C ARG A 81 4.68 -23.39 9.57
N LEU A 82 5.15 -24.03 10.64
CA LEU A 82 6.29 -23.57 11.43
C LEU A 82 7.54 -23.45 10.55
N ALA A 83 7.85 -24.47 9.75
CA ALA A 83 8.99 -24.45 8.82
C ALA A 83 8.91 -23.27 7.84
N LEU A 84 7.73 -23.02 7.26
CA LEU A 84 7.52 -21.88 6.35
C LEU A 84 7.74 -20.53 7.05
N TYR A 85 7.26 -20.36 8.28
CA TYR A 85 7.46 -19.10 9.01
C TYR A 85 8.92 -18.90 9.44
N VAL A 86 9.61 -19.96 9.85
CA VAL A 86 11.05 -19.91 10.15
C VAL A 86 11.83 -19.48 8.91
N GLN A 87 11.63 -20.19 7.79
CA GLN A 87 12.26 -19.84 6.52
C GLN A 87 11.96 -18.39 6.11
N LYS A 88 10.72 -17.92 6.32
CA LYS A 88 10.35 -16.53 6.04
C LYS A 88 11.13 -15.54 6.89
N VAL A 89 11.29 -15.78 8.19
CA VAL A 89 12.10 -14.90 9.06
C VAL A 89 13.57 -14.93 8.67
N ASP A 90 14.10 -16.11 8.32
CA ASP A 90 15.49 -16.26 7.89
C ASP A 90 15.76 -15.55 6.55
N SER A 91 14.78 -15.55 5.63
CA SER A 91 14.86 -14.80 4.37
C SER A 91 14.74 -13.28 4.55
N MET A 92 14.28 -12.80 5.72
CA MET A 92 14.24 -11.37 6.01
C MET A 92 15.65 -10.90 6.36
N LYS A 93 16.42 -10.49 5.33
CA LYS A 93 17.71 -9.79 5.46
C LYS A 93 17.69 -8.76 6.61
N GLU A 94 18.80 -8.66 7.32
CA GLU A 94 18.98 -7.66 8.39
C GLU A 94 19.02 -6.23 7.82
N TYR A 95 19.55 -6.06 6.60
CA TYR A 95 19.56 -4.80 5.87
C TYR A 95 18.70 -4.92 4.61
N VAL A 96 17.87 -3.91 4.37
CA VAL A 96 17.12 -3.76 3.13
C VAL A 96 17.96 -2.87 2.23
N ASP A 97 18.33 -3.38 1.05
CA ASP A 97 19.10 -2.61 0.09
C ASP A 97 18.26 -1.44 -0.42
N ASP A 98 18.87 -0.28 -0.71
CA ASP A 98 18.14 0.91 -1.19
C ASP A 98 17.29 0.60 -2.44
N GLU A 99 17.79 -0.26 -3.32
CA GLU A 99 17.07 -0.76 -4.50
C GLU A 99 15.80 -1.55 -4.13
N GLU A 100 15.82 -2.34 -3.06
CA GLU A 100 14.65 -3.09 -2.57
C GLU A 100 13.59 -2.11 -2.01
N VAL A 101 14.02 -1.02 -1.37
CA VAL A 101 13.10 0.02 -0.89
C VAL A 101 12.47 0.77 -2.07
N GLU A 102 13.26 1.15 -3.08
CA GLU A 102 12.77 1.84 -4.28
C GLU A 102 11.80 0.99 -5.09
N THR A 103 12.13 -0.28 -5.32
CA THR A 103 11.22 -1.22 -5.99
C THR A 103 9.92 -1.42 -5.20
N THR A 104 9.99 -1.44 -3.87
CA THR A 104 8.80 -1.50 -3.01
C THR A 104 7.93 -0.25 -3.17
N MET A 105 8.52 0.94 -3.13
CA MET A 105 7.79 2.20 -3.35
C MET A 105 7.14 2.25 -4.74
N ALA A 106 7.87 1.87 -5.78
CA ALA A 106 7.36 1.84 -7.15
C ALA A 106 6.17 0.88 -7.29
N ARG A 107 6.24 -0.28 -6.63
CA ARG A 107 5.15 -1.27 -6.59
C ARG A 107 3.92 -0.73 -5.86
N GLU A 108 4.10 -0.08 -4.72
CA GLU A 108 2.99 0.53 -3.96
C GLU A 108 2.30 1.64 -4.77
N GLU A 109 3.07 2.46 -5.48
CA GLU A 109 2.53 3.50 -6.35
C GLU A 109 1.75 2.92 -7.53
N SER A 110 2.26 1.87 -8.17
CA SER A 110 1.55 1.16 -9.23
C SER A 110 0.22 0.56 -8.73
N GLN A 111 0.22 -0.06 -7.55
CA GLN A 111 -1.01 -0.57 -6.93
C GLN A 111 -1.99 0.55 -6.56
N LYS A 112 -1.49 1.69 -6.06
CA LYS A 112 -2.32 2.85 -5.74
C LYS A 112 -3.01 3.40 -7.00
N LYS A 113 -2.28 3.50 -8.11
CA LYS A 113 -2.84 3.89 -9.41
C LYS A 113 -3.91 2.91 -9.89
N HIS A 114 -3.64 1.60 -9.79
CA HIS A 114 -4.62 0.58 -10.18
C HIS A 114 -5.90 0.64 -9.32
N ARG A 115 -5.76 0.84 -8.00
CA ARG A 115 -6.91 0.99 -7.09
C ARG A 115 -7.72 2.25 -7.41
N ALA A 116 -7.06 3.37 -7.72
CA ALA A 116 -7.73 4.59 -8.11
C ALA A 116 -8.53 4.41 -9.41
N ASN A 117 -7.91 3.83 -10.44
CA ASN A 117 -8.57 3.56 -11.72
C ASN A 117 -9.78 2.62 -11.55
N TYR A 118 -9.64 1.55 -10.75
CA TYR A 118 -10.77 0.66 -10.46
C TYR A 118 -11.93 1.39 -9.76
N LYS A 119 -11.62 2.26 -8.80
CA LYS A 119 -12.63 3.07 -8.11
C LYS A 119 -13.34 4.04 -9.07
N GLU A 120 -12.61 4.67 -9.98
CA GLU A 120 -13.18 5.54 -11.01
C GLU A 120 -14.13 4.77 -11.93
N LYS A 121 -13.78 3.55 -12.35
CA LYS A 121 -14.66 2.69 -13.15
C LYS A 121 -15.97 2.38 -12.44
N ILE A 122 -15.90 2.00 -11.16
CA ILE A 122 -17.11 1.72 -10.35
C ILE A 122 -18.00 2.97 -10.26
N ILE A 123 -17.41 4.14 -10.01
CA ILE A 123 -18.17 5.40 -9.91
C ILE A 123 -18.81 5.75 -11.25
N ALA A 124 -18.09 5.59 -12.36
CA ALA A 124 -18.62 5.84 -13.69
C ALA A 124 -19.77 4.88 -14.03
N GLU A 125 -19.63 3.60 -13.69
CA GLU A 125 -20.68 2.60 -13.90
C GLU A 125 -21.92 2.88 -13.06
N ALA A 126 -21.75 3.26 -11.79
CA ALA A 126 -22.85 3.65 -10.93
C ALA A 126 -23.64 4.85 -11.50
N ARG A 127 -22.96 5.88 -12.02
CA ARG A 127 -23.61 7.03 -12.66
C ARG A 127 -24.41 6.63 -13.91
N ARG A 128 -23.86 5.74 -14.76
CA ARG A 128 -24.59 5.25 -15.94
C ARG A 128 -25.87 4.52 -15.57
N LEU A 129 -25.83 3.71 -14.50
CA LEU A 129 -27.01 3.01 -14.00
C LEU A 129 -28.05 3.96 -13.39
N GLU A 130 -27.63 5.07 -12.77
CA GLU A 130 -28.54 6.12 -12.30
C GLU A 130 -29.21 6.83 -13.48
N GLU A 131 -28.45 7.27 -14.49
CA GLU A 131 -28.97 7.89 -15.71
C GLU A 131 -29.94 6.97 -16.48
N GLU A 132 -29.65 5.66 -16.56
CA GLU A 132 -30.56 4.68 -17.17
C GLU A 132 -31.86 4.49 -16.39
N LYS A 133 -31.82 4.58 -15.06
CA LYS A 133 -33.02 4.51 -14.22
C LYS A 133 -33.88 5.76 -14.38
N GLU A 134 -33.27 6.94 -14.43
CA GLU A 134 -33.97 8.20 -14.67
C GLU A 134 -34.68 8.18 -16.03
N LYS A 135 -33.99 7.80 -17.11
CA LYS A 135 -34.60 7.68 -18.45
C LYS A 135 -35.77 6.69 -18.49
N LYS A 136 -35.61 5.51 -17.87
CA LYS A 136 -36.70 4.52 -17.79
C LYS A 136 -37.91 5.02 -16.99
N SER A 137 -37.69 5.89 -15.99
CA SER A 137 -38.78 6.50 -15.22
C SER A 137 -39.50 7.60 -15.99
N GLU A 138 -38.80 8.35 -16.85
CA GLU A 138 -39.40 9.37 -17.73
C GLU A 138 -40.25 8.71 -18.83
N ASP A 139 -39.74 7.65 -19.48
CA ASP A 139 -40.46 6.90 -20.52
C ASP A 139 -41.73 6.22 -19.98
N ALA A 140 -41.71 5.77 -18.72
CA ALA A 140 -42.86 5.15 -18.06
C ALA A 140 -44.00 6.17 -17.75
N ASN A 141 -43.68 7.46 -17.65
CA ASN A 141 -44.64 8.51 -17.32
C ASN A 141 -45.36 9.09 -18.55
N TYR A 142 -44.77 8.97 -19.75
CA TYR A 142 -45.38 9.44 -21.01
C TYR A 142 -46.41 8.47 -21.61
N GLY A 143 -46.58 7.27 -21.04
CA GLY A 143 -47.49 6.23 -21.55
C GLY A 143 -48.86 6.14 -20.89
N SER A 144 -49.20 7.01 -19.91
CA SER A 144 -50.47 6.92 -19.17
C SER A 144 -51.55 7.93 -19.58
N ASP A 145 -51.26 8.86 -20.48
CA ASP A 145 -52.19 9.97 -20.80
C ASP A 145 -53.11 9.70 -22.00
N ASP A 146 -52.99 8.53 -22.66
CA ASP A 146 -53.77 8.15 -23.85
C ASP A 146 -54.83 7.04 -23.61
N LEU A 147 -55.34 6.90 -22.36
CA LEU A 147 -56.48 6.01 -22.03
C LEU A 147 -57.63 6.75 -21.33
#